data_AF-A0A7Z0SBW7-F1
#
_entry.id   AF-A0A7Z0SBW7-F1
#
_cell.length_a   1.000
_cell.length_b   1.000
_cell.length_c   1.000
_cell.angle_alpha   90.00
_cell.angle_beta   90.00
_cell.angle_gamma   90.00
#
_symmetry.space_group_name_H-M   'P 1'
#
loop_
_entity.id
_entity.type
_entity.pdbx_description
1 polymer ?
#
loop_
_entity_poly.entity_id
_entity_poly.type
_entity_poly.pdbx_seq_one_letter_code
_entity_poly.pdbx_strand_id
1 'polypeptide(L)' 'MADDIDLAQAREEIDREAAIAARPSPTLAPGVPGDCEYCGEWFSRLVGGACGFCRDHYKLP' A
#
# COMPACT_ATOMS: atom_id res chain seq x y z
N MET A 1 34.78 15.47 11.32
CA MET A 1 35.37 14.69 10.22
C MET A 1 34.34 13.61 9.93
N ALA A 2 33.93 13.45 8.67
CA ALA A 2 33.01 12.38 8.34
C ALA A 2 33.76 11.05 8.45
N ASP A 3 33.24 10.11 9.22
CA ASP A 3 33.77 8.75 9.31
C ASP A 3 33.10 7.82 8.29
N ASP A 4 33.47 6.54 8.31
CA ASP A 4 32.90 5.55 7.39
C ASP A 4 31.39 5.34 7.63
N ILE A 5 30.90 5.60 8.85
CA ILE A 5 29.49 5.50 9.20
C ILE A 5 28.73 6.68 8.58
N ASP A 6 29.26 7.90 8.68
CA ASP A 6 28.67 9.09 8.06
C ASP A 6 28.53 8.91 6.53
N LEU A 7 29.54 8.32 5.89
CA LEU A 7 29.52 8.03 4.45
C LEU A 7 28.50 6.95 4.08
N ALA A 8 28.36 5.91 4.90
CA ALA A 8 27.39 4.85 4.71
C ALA A 8 25.96 5.39 4.82
N GLN A 9 25.67 6.19 5.85
CA GLN A 9 24.34 6.79 6.07
C GLN A 9 23.94 7.71 4.92
N ALA A 10 24.87 8.51 4.40
CA ALA A 10 24.61 9.36 3.24
C ALA A 10 24.27 8.55 1.99
N ARG A 11 24.91 7.39 1.80
CA ARG A 11 24.61 6.47 0.70
C ARG A 11 23.21 5.88 0.83
N GLU A 12 22.88 5.39 2.03
CA GLU A 12 21.57 4.80 2.32
C GLU A 12 20.42 5.78 2.10
N GLU A 13 20.63 7.06 2.41
CA GLU A 13 19.64 8.10 2.15
C GLU A 13 19.37 8.28 0.66
N ILE A 14 20.43 8.40 -0.15
CA ILE A 14 20.33 8.53 -1.62
C ILE A 14 19.63 7.31 -2.21
N ASP A 15 20.03 6.11 -1.81
CA ASP A 15 19.45 4.86 -2.33
C ASP A 15 17.97 4.71 -1.95
N ARG A 16 17.62 5.10 -0.72
CA ARG A 16 16.22 5.10 -0.25
C ARG A 16 15.36 6.08 -1.04
N GLU A 17 15.83 7.31 -1.25
CA GLU A 17 15.11 8.31 -2.03
C GLU A 17 14.92 7.88 -3.48
N ALA A 18 15.97 7.35 -4.11
CA ALA A 18 15.90 6.81 -5.46
C ALA A 18 14.89 5.65 -5.56
N ALA A 19 14.86 4.74 -4.59
CA ALA A 19 13.92 3.63 -4.56
C ALA A 19 12.46 4.08 -4.39
N ILE A 20 12.20 5.10 -3.55
CA ILE A 20 10.87 5.68 -3.39
C ILE A 20 10.43 6.37 -4.69
N ALA A 21 11.30 7.16 -5.30
CA ALA A 21 11.01 7.89 -6.54
C ALA A 21 10.80 6.95 -7.74
N ALA A 22 11.53 5.83 -7.79
CA ALA A 22 11.39 4.83 -8.85
C ALA A 22 10.16 3.92 -8.66
N ARG A 23 9.51 3.93 -7.49
CA ARG A 23 8.35 3.07 -7.24
C ARG A 23 7.15 3.57 -8.05
N PRO A 24 6.58 2.75 -8.95
CA PRO A 24 5.37 3.14 -9.65
C PRO A 24 4.24 3.36 -8.64
N SER A 25 3.47 4.44 -8.83
CA SER A 25 2.28 4.69 -8.02
C SER A 25 1.34 3.50 -8.14
N PRO A 26 1.00 2.81 -7.03
CA PRO A 26 0.09 1.69 -7.10
C PRO A 26 -1.28 2.18 -7.55
N THR A 27 -1.83 1.56 -8.59
CA THR A 27 -3.21 1.81 -9.00
C THR A 27 -4.14 1.26 -7.93
N LEU A 28 -4.60 2.14 -7.03
CA LEU A 28 -5.59 1.79 -6.04
C LEU A 28 -6.97 1.81 -6.71
N ALA A 29 -7.63 0.65 -6.80
CA ALA A 29 -9.00 0.61 -7.29
C ALA A 29 -9.89 1.56 -6.46
N PRO A 30 -10.71 2.41 -7.11
CA PRO A 30 -11.64 3.27 -6.38
C PRO A 30 -12.61 2.37 -5.63
N GLY A 31 -12.80 2.66 -4.34
CA GLY A 31 -13.78 1.95 -3.54
C GLY A 31 -15.07 2.75 -3.42
N VAL A 32 -16.18 2.05 -3.26
CA VAL A 32 -17.50 2.62 -3.02
C VAL A 32 -17.96 2.29 -1.60
N PRO A 33 -18.63 3.21 -0.89
CA PRO A 33 -19.24 2.89 0.40
C PRO A 33 -20.47 2.01 0.22
N GLY A 34 -20.71 1.08 1.15
CA GLY A 34 -21.88 0.20 1.12
C GLY A 34 -21.71 -1.06 1.96
N ASP A 35 -22.62 -2.01 1.78
CA ASP A 35 -22.61 -3.31 2.46
C ASP A 35 -21.82 -4.35 1.65
N CYS A 36 -20.95 -5.11 2.33
CA CYS A 36 -20.12 -6.14 1.73
C CYS A 36 -20.98 -7.35 1.28
N GLU A 37 -20.82 -7.80 0.04
CA GLU A 37 -21.58 -8.91 -0.54
C GLU A 37 -21.27 -10.28 0.12
N TYR A 38 -20.18 -10.37 0.88
CA TYR A 38 -19.69 -11.64 1.46
C TYR A 38 -19.98 -11.77 2.95
N CYS A 39 -19.77 -10.71 3.73
CA CYS A 39 -20.02 -10.73 5.17
C CYS A 39 -21.27 -9.95 5.59
N GLY A 40 -21.84 -9.13 4.70
CA GLY A 40 -23.05 -8.33 4.98
C GLY A 40 -22.82 -7.12 5.87
N GLU A 41 -21.58 -6.83 6.27
CA GLU A 41 -21.25 -5.64 7.06
C GLU A 41 -21.00 -4.41 6.18
N TRP A 42 -21.33 -3.24 6.71
CA TRP A 42 -21.11 -1.96 6.04
C TRP A 42 -19.65 -1.50 6.14
N PHE A 43 -19.09 -1.04 5.02
CA PHE A 43 -17.76 -0.43 4.97
C PHE A 43 -17.75 0.84 4.13
N SER A 44 -16.87 1.77 4.51
CA SER A 44 -16.66 3.02 3.78
C SER A 44 -15.95 2.82 2.43
N ARG A 45 -15.29 1.68 2.22
CA ARG A 45 -14.53 1.36 1.02
C ARG A 45 -14.67 -0.12 0.66
N LEU A 46 -15.56 -0.41 -0.28
CA LEU A 46 -15.69 -1.71 -0.95
C LEU A 46 -15.03 -1.65 -2.32
N VAL A 47 -14.26 -2.68 -2.66
CA VAL A 47 -13.68 -2.84 -4.00
C VAL A 47 -14.27 -4.10 -4.60
N GLY A 48 -14.97 -3.97 -5.73
CA GLY A 48 -15.69 -5.09 -6.34
C GLY A 48 -16.73 -5.74 -5.42
N GLY A 49 -17.43 -4.93 -4.60
CA GLY A 49 -18.46 -5.42 -3.67
C GLY A 49 -17.93 -6.09 -2.40
N ALA A 50 -16.61 -6.22 -2.25
CA ALA A 50 -15.99 -6.88 -1.09
C ALA A 50 -15.23 -5.90 -0.19
N CYS A 51 -15.34 -6.12 1.12
CA CYS A 51 -14.53 -5.40 2.12
C CYS A 51 -13.07 -5.89 2.11
N GLY A 52 -12.16 -5.12 2.71
CA GLY A 52 -10.72 -5.46 2.75
C GLY A 52 -10.46 -6.86 3.34
N PHE A 53 -11.15 -7.20 4.44
CA PHE A 53 -11.00 -8.50 5.09
C PHE A 53 -11.45 -9.67 4.19
N CYS A 54 -12.61 -9.56 3.54
CA CYS A 54 -13.09 -10.58 2.62
C CYS A 54 -12.20 -10.69 1.38
N ARG A 55 -11.68 -9.56 0.86
CA ARG A 55 -10.75 -9.59 -0.28
C ARG A 55 -9.47 -10.33 0.06
N ASP A 56 -8.87 -10.06 1.22
CA ASP A 56 -7.64 -10.72 1.65
C ASP A 56 -7.88 -12.21 1.97
N HIS A 57 -9.01 -12.53 2.62
CA HIS A 57 -9.36 -13.89 3.00
C HIS A 57 -9.67 -14.79 1.79
N TYR A 58 -10.49 -14.29 0.85
CA TYR A 58 -10.90 -15.02 -0.34
C TYR A 58 -9.99 -14.79 -1.56
N LYS A 59 -8.94 -13.98 -1.43
CA LYS A 59 -7.99 -13.59 -2.50
C LYS A 59 -8.71 -13.01 -3.73
N LEU A 60 -9.69 -12.15 -3.49
CA LEU A 60 -10.43 -11.45 -4.53
C LEU A 60 -9.55 -10.32 -5.13
N PRO A 61 -9.79 -9.93 -6.39
CA PRO A 61 -9.03 -8.85 -7.04
C PRO A 61 -9.10 -7.51 -6.30
#